data_AF-A0A143YTN1-F1
#
_entry.id   AF-A0A143YTN1-F1
#
_cell.length_a   1.000
_cell.length_b   1.000
_cell.length_c   1.000
_cell.angle_alpha   90.00
_cell.angle_beta   90.00
_cell.angle_gamma   90.00
#
_symmetry.space_group_name_H-M   'P 1'
#
loop_
_entity.id
_entity.type
_entity.pdbx_description
1 polymer ?
#
loop_
_entity_poly.entity_id
_entity_poly.type
_entity_poly.pdbx_seq_one_letter_code
_entity_poly.pdbx_strand_id
1 'polypeptide(L)'
;MIFDKRSPVYEQIIEMYKQKIVSGDFQPGQEIPSRRELATQLKVNPNTVQRAYKEMEGLDLIFTDGNALSRITENQEKIQSLRQGILEDAILSFIDTVRIVGLEDEAVLHLIETRLKEGHPK
;
A
#
# COMPACT_ATOMS: atom_id res chain seq x y z
N MET A 1 14.31 -5.66 -5.34
CA MET A 1 13.39 -4.51 -5.34
C MET A 1 14.16 -3.31 -5.85
N ILE A 2 13.64 -2.61 -6.86
CA ILE A 2 14.25 -1.39 -7.40
C ILE A 2 13.36 -0.24 -6.92
N PHE A 3 13.92 0.67 -6.12
CA PHE A 3 13.21 1.88 -5.72
C PHE A 3 13.25 2.89 -6.88
N ASP A 4 12.11 3.49 -7.20
CA ASP A 4 12.04 4.59 -8.17
C ASP A 4 12.82 5.79 -7.60
N LYS A 5 13.56 6.50 -8.45
CA LYS A 5 14.27 7.72 -8.05
C LYS A 5 13.35 8.94 -7.92
N ARG A 6 12.10 8.85 -8.40
CA ARG A 6 11.16 9.98 -8.44
C ARG A 6 10.51 10.28 -7.09
N SER A 7 10.41 9.30 -6.19
CA SER A 7 9.80 9.47 -4.87
C SER A 7 10.78 9.13 -3.75
N PRO A 8 10.69 9.78 -2.57
CA PRO A 8 11.50 9.42 -1.41
C PRO A 8 11.38 7.93 -1.04
N VAL A 9 12.51 7.30 -0.74
CA VAL A 9 12.56 5.84 -0.47
C VAL A 9 11.69 5.44 0.74
N TYR A 10 11.55 6.30 1.75
CA TYR A 10 10.69 5.98 2.91
C TYR A 10 9.20 5.89 2.52
N GLU A 11 8.73 6.70 1.55
CA GLU A 11 7.35 6.63 1.06
C GLU A 11 7.10 5.34 0.29
N GLN A 12 8.10 4.90 -0.48
CA GLN A 12 8.03 3.63 -1.19
C GLN A 12 7.98 2.43 -0.23
N ILE A 13 8.66 2.51 0.92
CA ILE A 13 8.56 1.50 1.98
C ILE A 13 7.15 1.49 2.57
N ILE A 14 6.60 2.67 2.90
CA ILE A 14 5.24 2.79 3.43
C ILE A 14 4.23 2.19 2.44
N GLU A 15 4.35 2.52 1.15
CA GLU A 15 3.45 2.02 0.12
C GLU A 15 3.56 0.50 -0.03
N MET A 16 4.78 -0.05 -0.04
CA MET A 16 4.97 -1.50 -0.02
C MET A 16 4.25 -2.17 1.16
N TYR A 17 4.31 -1.58 2.36
CA TYR A 17 3.64 -2.12 3.54
C TYR A 17 2.11 -2.02 3.41
N LYS A 18 1.58 -0.88 2.93
CA LYS A 18 0.15 -0.73 2.66
C LYS A 18 -0.37 -1.82 1.73
N GLN A 19 0.32 -2.04 0.61
CA GLN A 19 -0.04 -3.08 -0.37
C GLN A 19 -0.07 -4.47 0.26
N LYS A 20 0.96 -4.81 1.06
CA LYS A 20 1.03 -6.10 1.76
C LYS A 20 -0.05 -6.29 2.82
N ILE A 21 -0.43 -5.23 3.52
CA ILE A 21 -1.55 -5.27 4.48
C ILE A 21 -2.86 -5.51 3.74
N VAL A 22 -3.10 -4.80 2.64
CA VAL A 22 -4.38 -4.87 1.91
C VAL A 22 -4.54 -6.18 1.13
N SER A 23 -3.43 -6.72 0.61
CA SER A 23 -3.39 -8.04 -0.07
C SER A 23 -3.54 -9.22 0.90
N GLY A 24 -3.29 -9.00 2.20
CA GLY A 24 -3.22 -10.05 3.21
C GLY A 24 -1.87 -10.79 3.25
N ASP A 25 -0.84 -10.32 2.54
CA ASP A 25 0.53 -10.82 2.72
C ASP A 25 1.03 -10.59 4.15
N PHE A 26 0.57 -9.50 4.76
CA PHE A 26 0.78 -9.16 6.15
C PHE A 26 -0.51 -9.35 6.93
N GLN A 27 -0.46 -10.23 7.93
CA GLN A 27 -1.58 -10.52 8.81
C GLN A 27 -1.65 -9.49 9.96
N PRO A 28 -2.85 -9.15 10.46
CA PRO A 28 -2.99 -8.30 11.65
C PRO A 28 -2.22 -8.87 12.84
N GLY A 29 -1.47 -8.03 13.56
CA GLY A 29 -0.62 -8.44 14.69
C GLY A 29 0.67 -9.15 14.31
N GLN A 30 0.95 -9.37 13.02
CA GLN A 30 2.18 -10.00 12.56
C GLN A 30 3.40 -9.14 12.91
N GLU A 31 4.41 -9.76 13.53
CA GLU A 31 5.72 -9.14 13.75
C GLU A 31 6.44 -8.86 12.43
N ILE A 32 7.03 -7.67 12.34
CA ILE A 32 7.82 -7.22 11.19
C ILE A 32 9.29 -7.09 11.57
N PRO A 33 10.22 -7.14 10.60
CA PRO A 33 11.65 -7.03 10.89
C PRO A 33 11.97 -5.77 11.68
N SER A 34 13.06 -5.80 12.46
CA SER A 34 13.58 -4.57 13.05
C SER A 34 13.98 -3.57 11.97
N ARG A 35 14.04 -2.28 12.35
CA ARG A 35 14.47 -1.19 11.46
C ARG A 35 15.83 -1.47 10.80
N ARG A 36 16.77 -2.12 11.54
CA ARG A 36 18.11 -2.49 11.05
C ARG A 36 18.08 -3.68 10.10
N GLU A 37 17.28 -4.69 10.39
CA GLU A 37 17.09 -5.85 9.52
C GLU A 37 16.46 -5.43 8.21
N LEU A 38 15.39 -4.64 8.25
CA LEU A 38 14.74 -4.15 7.03
C LEU A 38 15.67 -3.27 6.19
N ALA A 39 16.47 -2.40 6.83
CA ALA A 39 17.47 -1.59 6.13
C ALA A 39 18.48 -2.46 5.39
N THR A 40 18.91 -3.56 6.00
CA THR A 40 19.83 -4.54 5.40
C THR A 40 19.18 -5.29 4.25
N GLN A 41 17.96 -5.80 4.45
CA GLN A 41 17.19 -6.55 3.44
C GLN A 41 16.92 -5.70 2.19
N LEU A 42 16.51 -4.44 2.39
CA LEU A 42 16.18 -3.53 1.30
C LEU A 42 17.41 -2.78 0.74
N LYS A 43 18.58 -2.92 1.39
CA LYS A 43 19.82 -2.18 1.06
C LYS A 43 19.61 -0.66 1.02
N VAL A 44 18.90 -0.14 2.03
CA VAL A 44 18.59 1.29 2.18
C VAL A 44 19.22 1.87 3.44
N ASN A 45 19.32 3.20 3.53
CA ASN A 45 19.82 3.87 4.72
C ASN A 45 18.94 3.55 5.95
N PRO A 46 19.50 3.13 7.10
CA PRO A 46 18.74 2.87 8.33
C PRO A 46 17.86 4.04 8.78
N ASN A 47 18.29 5.29 8.57
CA ASN A 47 17.49 6.48 8.90
C ASN A 47 16.25 6.61 8.01
N THR A 48 16.32 6.13 6.76
CA THR A 48 15.16 6.07 5.86
C THR A 48 14.12 5.08 6.38
N VAL A 49 14.55 3.91 6.85
CA VAL A 49 13.65 2.93 7.47
C VAL A 49 13.07 3.46 8.78
N GLN A 50 13.90 4.08 9.62
CA GLN A 50 13.45 4.71 10.86
C GLN A 50 12.34 5.74 10.59
N ARG A 51 12.51 6.57 9.56
CA ARG A 51 11.47 7.51 9.12
C ARG A 51 10.21 6.76 8.67
N ALA A 52 10.33 5.78 7.80
CA ALA A 52 9.18 4.98 7.34
C ALA A 52 8.40 4.37 8.52
N TYR A 53 9.09 3.80 9.52
CA TYR A 53 8.45 3.21 10.70
C TYR A 53 7.70 4.25 11.52
N LYS A 54 8.31 5.42 11.75
CA LYS A 54 7.67 6.50 12.49
C LYS A 54 6.39 6.99 11.80
N GLU A 55 6.43 7.15 10.47
CA GLU A 55 5.25 7.54 9.70
C GLU A 55 4.19 6.44 9.71
N MET A 56 4.57 5.15 9.58
CA MET A 56 3.63 4.03 9.66
C MET A 56 2.96 3.92 11.04
N GLU A 57 3.69 4.18 12.13
CA GLU A 57 3.11 4.28 13.48
C GLU A 57 2.12 5.45 13.56
N GLY A 58 2.48 6.63 13.04
CA GLY A 58 1.58 7.79 12.98
C GLY A 58 0.33 7.57 12.12
N LEU A 59 0.42 6.69 11.11
CA LEU A 59 -0.70 6.29 10.26
C LEU A 59 -1.51 5.13 10.83
N ASP A 60 -1.17 4.58 12.01
CA ASP A 60 -1.79 3.37 12.59
C ASP A 60 -1.68 2.14 11.68
N LEU A 61 -0.60 2.03 10.90
CA LEU A 61 -0.33 0.85 10.05
C LEU A 61 0.46 -0.23 10.80
N ILE A 62 1.28 0.21 11.75
CA ILE A 62 2.06 -0.64 12.65
C ILE A 62 2.01 -0.07 14.06
N PHE A 63 2.34 -0.89 15.05
CA PHE A 63 2.52 -0.46 16.43
C PHE A 63 3.72 -1.18 17.07
N THR A 64 4.26 -0.62 18.15
CA THR A 64 5.41 -1.17 18.87
C THR A 64 5.12 -1.19 20.36
N ASP A 65 5.20 -2.36 20.99
CA ASP A 65 5.03 -2.50 22.44
C ASP A 65 6.38 -2.45 23.16
N GLY A 66 6.68 -1.29 23.75
CA GLY A 66 7.92 -1.08 24.50
C GLY A 66 9.17 -1.32 23.64
N ASN A 67 9.98 -2.32 24.02
CA ASN A 67 11.22 -2.68 23.33
C ASN A 67 11.05 -3.87 22.35
N ALA A 68 9.82 -4.32 22.10
CA ALA A 68 9.55 -5.41 21.17
C ALA A 68 9.76 -4.99 19.71
N LEU A 69 9.69 -5.99 18.81
CA LEU A 69 9.55 -5.71 17.38
C LEU A 69 8.20 -5.05 17.10
N SER A 70 8.16 -4.23 16.06
CA SER A 70 6.90 -3.66 15.60
C SER A 70 5.99 -4.75 15.02
N ARG A 71 4.68 -4.53 15.07
CA ARG A 71 3.65 -5.43 14.57
C ARG A 71 2.70 -4.68 13.64
N ILE A 72 2.14 -5.37 12.66
CA ILE A 72 1.07 -4.84 11.78
C ILE A 72 -0.16 -4.53 12.63
N THR A 73 -0.83 -3.41 12.37
CA THR A 73 -2.04 -3.02 13.11
C THR A 73 -3.07 -4.15 13.20
N GLU A 74 -3.69 -4.30 14.36
CA GLU A 74 -4.82 -5.21 14.59
C GLU A 74 -6.17 -4.51 14.31
N ASN A 75 -6.14 -3.19 14.07
CA ASN A 75 -7.31 -2.36 13.83
C ASN A 75 -7.97 -2.68 12.48
N GLN A 76 -9.05 -3.45 12.51
CA GLN A 76 -9.79 -3.84 11.31
C GLN A 76 -10.43 -2.66 10.58
N GLU A 77 -10.88 -1.63 11.30
CA GLU A 77 -11.43 -0.42 10.69
C GLU A 77 -10.36 0.32 9.90
N LYS A 78 -9.14 0.40 10.46
CA LYS A 78 -8.01 1.00 9.75
C LYS A 78 -7.65 0.24 8.48
N ILE A 79 -7.55 -1.08 8.54
CA ILE A 79 -7.26 -1.92 7.36
C ILE A 79 -8.33 -1.74 6.29
N GLN A 80 -9.60 -1.72 6.69
CA GLN A 80 -10.72 -1.52 5.78
C GLN A 80 -10.69 -0.11 5.15
N SER A 81 -10.40 0.93 5.93
CA SER A 81 -10.25 2.31 5.42
C SER A 81 -9.10 2.43 4.42
N LEU A 82 -7.99 1.73 4.66
CA LEU A 82 -6.85 1.70 3.74
C LEU A 82 -7.22 1.02 2.41
N ARG A 83 -7.95 -0.09 2.47
CA ARG A 83 -8.46 -0.78 1.27
C ARG A 83 -9.39 0.12 0.46
N GLN A 84 -10.29 0.83 1.13
CA GLN A 84 -11.21 1.77 0.49
C GLN A 84 -10.45 2.92 -0.17
N GLY A 85 -9.46 3.52 0.53
CA GLY A 85 -8.65 4.60 -0.03
C GLY A 85 -7.89 4.17 -1.30
N ILE A 86 -7.24 3.00 -1.29
CA ILE A 86 -6.54 2.48 -2.47
C ILE A 86 -7.50 2.25 -3.64
N LEU A 87 -8.70 1.73 -3.37
CA LEU A 87 -9.72 1.54 -4.40
C LEU A 87 -10.20 2.87 -4.98
N GLU A 88 -10.45 3.86 -4.12
CA GLU A 88 -10.87 5.20 -4.54
C GLU A 88 -9.80 5.86 -5.42
N ASP A 89 -8.54 5.82 -5.00
CA ASP A 89 -7.42 6.36 -5.78
C ASP A 89 -7.30 5.67 -7.16
N ALA A 90 -7.50 4.35 -7.20
CA ALA A 90 -7.49 3.59 -8.45
C ALA A 90 -8.66 3.96 -9.37
N ILE A 91 -9.86 4.15 -8.82
CA ILE A 91 -11.04 4.60 -9.58
C ILE A 91 -10.81 6.00 -10.14
N LEU A 92 -10.33 6.95 -9.33
CA LEU A 92 -10.05 8.31 -9.78
C LEU A 92 -9.01 8.34 -10.89
N SER A 93 -7.90 7.61 -10.73
CA SER A 93 -6.88 7.50 -11.78
C SER A 93 -7.41 6.86 -13.07
N PHE A 94 -8.31 5.88 -12.96
CA PHE A 94 -8.97 5.29 -14.11
C PHE A 94 -9.90 6.30 -14.81
N ILE A 95 -10.70 7.04 -14.06
CA ILE A 95 -11.60 8.07 -14.61
C ILE A 95 -10.79 9.17 -15.31
N ASP A 96 -9.70 9.64 -14.72
CA ASP A 96 -8.82 10.62 -15.37
C ASP A 96 -8.31 10.11 -16.73
N THR A 97 -7.94 8.83 -16.79
CA THR A 97 -7.50 8.18 -18.04
C THR A 97 -8.64 8.11 -19.06
N VAL A 98 -9.84 7.71 -18.64
CA VAL A 98 -11.04 7.65 -19.48
C VAL A 98 -11.37 9.02 -20.07
N ARG A 99 -11.28 10.09 -19.27
CA ARG A 99 -11.55 11.45 -19.71
C ARG A 99 -10.53 11.96 -20.72
N ILE A 100 -9.25 11.59 -20.56
CA ILE A 100 -8.19 11.89 -21.55
C ILE A 100 -8.48 11.21 -22.90
N VAL A 101 -8.97 9.98 -22.88
CA VAL A 101 -9.30 9.23 -24.11
C VAL A 101 -10.57 9.77 -24.77
N GLY A 102 -11.45 10.43 -24.01
CA GLY A 102 -12.69 11.02 -24.51
C GLY A 102 -13.79 9.99 -24.75
N LEU A 103 -13.85 8.94 -23.92
CA LEU A 103 -14.93 7.95 -23.98
C LEU A 103 -16.18 8.45 -23.25
N GLU A 104 -17.34 8.15 -23.82
CA GLU A 104 -18.65 8.33 -23.18
C GLU A 104 -18.82 7.34 -22.01
N ASP A 105 -19.56 7.76 -20.99
CA ASP A 105 -19.72 7.01 -19.74
C ASP A 105 -20.35 5.62 -19.97
N GLU A 106 -21.35 5.51 -20.85
CA GLU A 106 -21.99 4.25 -21.17
C GLU A 106 -21.03 3.24 -21.81
N ALA A 107 -20.14 3.72 -22.69
CA ALA A 107 -19.15 2.87 -23.36
C ALA A 107 -18.12 2.32 -22.35
N VAL A 108 -17.74 3.14 -21.37
CA VAL A 108 -16.81 2.77 -20.30
C VAL A 108 -17.42 1.71 -19.39
N LEU A 109 -18.67 1.90 -18.97
CA LEU A 109 -19.38 0.93 -18.12
C LEU A 109 -19.52 -0.42 -18.82
N HIS A 110 -19.89 -0.43 -20.10
CA HIS A 110 -19.97 -1.67 -20.90
C HIS A 110 -18.62 -2.37 -21.02
N LEU A 111 -17.52 -1.61 -21.21
CA LEU A 111 -16.18 -2.17 -21.27
C LEU A 111 -15.76 -2.81 -19.95
N ILE A 112 -16.01 -2.14 -18.82
CA ILE A 112 -15.73 -2.69 -17.48
C ILE A 112 -16.51 -3.97 -17.26
N GLU A 113 -17.82 -3.98 -17.54
CA GLU A 113 -18.66 -5.16 -17.36
C GLU A 113 -18.15 -6.35 -18.19
N THR A 114 -17.76 -6.10 -19.44
CA THR A 114 -17.20 -7.12 -20.33
C THR A 114 -15.93 -7.72 -19.74
N ARG A 115 -14.98 -6.88 -19.30
CA ARG A 115 -13.69 -7.35 -18.76
C ARG A 115 -13.79 -8.02 -17.39
N LEU A 116 -14.74 -7.62 -16.55
CA LEU A 116 -14.98 -8.31 -15.29
C LEU A 116 -15.53 -9.73 -15.50
N LYS A 117 -16.34 -9.96 -16.54
CA LYS A 117 -16.86 -11.30 -16.88
C LYS A 117 -15.81 -12.22 -17.48
N GLU A 118 -14.87 -11.68 -18.26
CA GLU A 118 -13.78 -12.45 -18.87
C GLU A 118 -12.70 -12.88 -17.86
N GLY A 119 -12.64 -12.22 -16.69
CA GLY A 119 -11.70 -12.51 -15.62
C GLY A 119 -10.30 -11.97 -15.92
N HIS A 120 -9.74 -11.21 -14.98
CA HIS A 120 -8.33 -10.81 -15.03
C HIS A 120 -7.53 -11.77 -14.15
N PRO A 121 -6.48 -12.46 -14.66
CA PRO A 121 -5.62 -13.26 -13.80
C PRO A 121 -4.93 -12.33 -12.78
N LYS A 122 -4.92 -12.77 -11.52
CA LYS A 122 -4.18 -12.14 -10.42
C LYS A 122 -2.67 -12.26 -10.64
#